data_AF-A0A1Y1ZI40-F1
#
_entry.id   AF-A0A1Y1ZI40-F1
#
_cell.length_a   1.000
_cell.length_b   1.000
_cell.length_c   1.000
_cell.angle_alpha   90.00
_cell.angle_beta   90.00
_cell.angle_gamma   90.00
#
_symmetry.space_group_name_H-M   'P 1'
#
loop_
_entity.id
_entity.type
_entity.pdbx_description
1 polymer ?
#
loop_
_entity_poly.entity_id
_entity_poly.type
_entity_poly.pdbx_seq_one_letter_code
_entity_poly.pdbx_strand_id
1 'polypeptide(L)'
;MKEIEDILHIVPNPSFPETVERFFVTREKFYEQQQQLNQILEEDLSRLDLDRKNHFLKKYRAFEIRKGGMFNDDIRAMRNRADRERADAKNAILEKHSWYHDLINKVNATNKHLSKLEQVLLERIKCYIEDEVEFSQSVFVQMMKLIPQRVFNEDAIQRIIRFVKQHSKISERDFLEAIELANHEMKMSATALRSI
;
A
#
# COMPACT_ATOMS: atom_id res chain seq x y z
N MET A 1 60.86 21.24 60.84
CA MET A 1 61.03 21.73 59.45
C MET A 1 62.49 22.02 59.10
N LYS A 2 63.32 22.55 60.01
CA LYS A 2 64.75 22.81 59.76
C LYS A 2 65.60 21.58 59.37
N GLU A 3 65.28 20.39 59.89
CA GLU A 3 66.06 19.17 59.59
C GLU A 3 65.86 18.64 58.16
N ILE A 4 64.76 18.99 57.49
CA ILE A 4 64.47 18.57 56.11
C ILE A 4 65.23 19.47 55.11
N GLU A 5 65.41 20.75 55.45
CA GLU A 5 66.09 21.75 54.62
C GLU A 5 67.60 21.46 54.51
N ASP A 6 68.22 20.98 55.60
CA ASP A 6 69.65 20.62 55.62
C ASP A 6 69.97 19.33 54.83
N ILE A 7 69.04 18.37 54.76
CA ILE A 7 69.24 17.10 54.02
C ILE A 7 69.21 17.33 52.50
N LEU A 8 68.47 18.33 52.03
CA LEU A 8 68.22 18.56 50.61
C LEU A 8 69.14 19.63 49.98
N HIS A 9 70.08 20.19 50.74
CA HIS A 9 70.96 21.30 50.30
C HIS A 9 70.20 22.44 49.60
N ILE A 10 68.99 22.75 50.07
CA ILE A 10 68.20 23.87 49.53
C ILE A 10 68.74 25.14 50.18
N VAL A 11 69.68 25.80 49.49
CA VAL A 11 70.16 27.12 49.90
C VAL A 11 68.98 28.09 49.81
N PRO A 12 68.54 28.75 50.90
CA PRO A 12 67.50 29.76 50.82
C PRO A 12 68.08 30.95 50.06
N ASN A 13 67.71 31.07 48.79
CA ASN A 13 68.17 32.17 47.96
C ASN A 13 67.42 33.46 48.38
N PRO A 14 68.11 34.51 48.87
CA PRO A 14 67.44 35.73 49.37
C PRO A 14 66.87 36.61 48.24
N SER A 15 66.96 36.19 46.97
CA SER A 15 66.45 36.93 45.81
C SER A 15 65.05 36.50 45.34
N PHE A 16 64.17 36.04 46.22
CA PHE A 16 62.81 35.64 45.83
C PHE A 16 61.70 36.63 46.27
N PRO A 17 61.51 37.72 45.51
CA PRO A 17 60.21 38.37 45.34
C PRO A 17 59.42 37.86 44.11
N GLU A 18 60.00 36.99 43.27
CA GLU A 18 59.46 36.61 41.94
C GLU A 18 58.38 35.50 41.90
N THR A 19 58.06 34.82 43.01
CA THR A 19 57.16 33.64 42.98
C THR A 19 55.68 34.00 42.87
N VAL A 20 55.26 35.09 43.54
CA VAL A 20 53.85 35.50 43.60
C VAL A 20 53.42 36.15 42.27
N GLU A 21 54.26 37.04 41.71
CA GLU A 21 53.99 37.64 40.40
C GLU A 21 53.99 36.60 39.27
N ARG A 22 54.95 35.66 39.27
CA ARG A 22 54.95 34.55 38.31
C ARG A 22 53.70 33.68 38.44
N PHE A 23 53.22 33.42 39.66
CA PHE A 23 51.97 32.69 39.86
C PHE A 23 50.78 33.42 39.23
N PHE A 24 50.64 34.73 39.46
CA PHE A 24 49.54 35.51 38.88
C PHE A 24 49.61 35.56 37.35
N VAL A 25 50.79 35.76 36.77
CA VAL A 25 51.00 35.76 35.31
C VAL A 25 50.70 34.38 34.71
N THR A 26 51.15 33.29 35.33
CA THR A 26 50.85 31.93 34.84
C THR A 26 49.36 31.62 34.95
N ARG A 27 48.70 32.08 36.02
CA ARG A 27 47.25 31.92 36.21
C ARG A 27 46.46 32.69 35.15
N GLU A 28 46.84 33.92 34.85
CA GLU A 28 46.21 34.71 33.79
C GLU A 28 46.37 34.05 32.42
N LYS A 29 47.58 33.63 32.06
CA LYS A 29 47.83 32.87 30.82
C LYS A 29 47.03 31.57 30.74
N PHE A 30 46.86 30.87 31.86
CA PHE A 30 46.03 29.67 31.90
C PHE A 30 44.56 29.98 31.61
N TYR A 31 44.00 31.03 32.21
CA TYR A 31 42.61 31.43 31.96
C TYR A 31 42.41 31.95 30.53
N GLU A 32 43.39 32.66 29.96
CA GLU A 32 43.37 33.06 28.55
C GLU A 32 43.35 31.84 27.63
N GLN A 33 44.22 30.85 27.86
CA GLN A 33 44.23 29.60 27.09
C GLN A 33 42.93 28.81 27.26
N GLN A 34 42.37 28.79 28.46
CA GLN A 34 41.09 28.13 28.74
C GLN A 34 39.95 28.80 27.97
N GLN A 35 39.91 30.14 27.92
CA GLN A 35 38.92 30.88 27.14
C GLN A 35 39.06 30.63 25.65
N GLN A 36 40.29 30.65 25.12
CA GLN A 36 40.55 30.34 23.71
C GLN A 36 40.09 28.93 23.35
N LEU A 37 40.40 27.94 24.20
CA LEU A 37 39.96 26.56 23.97
C LEU A 37 38.44 26.43 23.99
N ASN A 38 37.77 27.07 24.95
CA ASN A 38 36.31 27.05 25.04
C ASN A 38 35.67 27.67 23.78
N GLN A 39 36.22 28.77 23.27
CA GLN A 39 35.73 29.40 22.05
C GLN A 39 35.87 28.47 20.84
N ILE A 40 37.03 27.82 20.66
CA ILE A 40 37.25 26.87 19.56
C ILE A 40 36.25 25.70 19.65
N LEU A 41 36.04 25.17 20.86
CA LEU A 41 35.10 24.07 21.08
C LEU A 41 33.65 24.48 20.78
N GLU A 42 33.26 25.70 21.14
CA GLU A 42 31.92 26.24 20.87
C GLU A 42 31.69 26.46 19.36
N GLU A 43 32.71 26.93 18.65
CA GLU A 43 32.69 27.07 17.19
C GLU A 43 32.59 25.70 16.49
N ASP A 44 33.36 24.70 16.93
CA ASP A 44 33.31 23.34 16.40
C ASP A 44 31.95 22.65 16.67
N LEU A 45 31.39 22.83 17.87
CA LEU A 45 30.04 22.35 18.19
C LEU A 45 29.00 22.98 17.27
N SER A 46 29.08 24.30 17.07
CA SER A 46 28.17 25.04 16.20
C SER A 46 28.26 24.56 14.75
N ARG A 47 29.48 24.28 14.26
CA ARG A 47 29.69 23.71 12.92
C ARG A 47 29.08 22.32 12.79
N LEU A 48 29.31 21.44 13.77
CA LEU A 48 28.76 20.08 13.75
C LEU A 48 27.24 20.06 13.77
N ASP A 49 26.60 20.95 14.52
CA ASP A 49 25.14 21.04 14.54
C ASP A 49 24.56 21.57 13.23
N LEU A 50 25.25 22.52 12.58
CA LEU A 50 24.90 22.96 11.24
C LEU A 50 25.00 21.81 10.21
N ASP A 51 26.07 21.04 10.27
CA ASP A 51 26.29 19.87 9.40
C ASP A 51 25.23 18.80 9.61
N ARG A 52 24.90 18.48 10.87
CA ARG A 52 23.82 17.54 11.20
C ARG A 52 22.48 18.02 10.64
N LYS A 53 22.15 19.30 10.82
CA LYS A 53 20.91 19.90 10.30
C LYS A 53 20.85 19.82 8.78
N ASN A 54 21.93 20.15 8.09
CA ASN A 54 22.03 20.07 6.63
C ASN A 54 21.89 18.63 6.12
N HIS A 55 22.55 17.70 6.80
CA HIS A 55 22.50 16.28 6.44
C HIS A 55 21.09 15.70 6.65
N PHE A 56 20.44 16.05 7.76
CA PHE A 56 19.05 15.71 8.01
C PHE A 56 18.13 16.26 6.93
N LEU A 57 18.25 17.56 6.60
CA LEU A 57 17.42 18.20 5.58
C LEU A 57 17.61 17.54 4.20
N LYS A 58 18.85 17.19 3.85
CA LYS A 58 19.16 16.49 2.60
C LYS A 58 18.50 15.10 2.54
N LYS A 59 18.60 14.33 3.62
CA LYS A 59 17.94 13.01 3.73
C LYS A 59 16.42 13.15 3.69
N TYR A 60 15.86 14.05 4.48
CA TYR A 60 14.42 14.31 4.53
C TYR A 60 13.87 14.70 3.14
N ARG A 61 14.55 15.60 2.42
CA ARG A 61 14.17 15.97 1.04
C ARG A 61 14.31 14.82 0.03
N ALA A 62 15.23 13.89 0.24
CA ALA A 62 15.35 12.69 -0.60
C ALA A 62 14.18 11.71 -0.38
N PHE A 63 13.61 11.70 0.84
CA PHE A 63 12.42 10.92 1.18
C PHE A 63 11.09 11.64 0.92
N GLU A 64 11.09 12.97 0.77
CA GLU A 64 9.90 13.69 0.29
C GLU A 64 9.54 13.15 -1.10
N ILE A 65 8.48 12.34 -1.16
CA ILE A 65 7.87 11.85 -2.39
C ILE A 65 7.27 13.05 -3.12
N ARG A 66 8.09 13.78 -3.86
CA ARG A 66 7.64 14.80 -4.80
C ARG A 66 7.10 14.09 -6.03
N LYS A 67 5.98 14.57 -6.60
CA LYS A 67 5.53 14.16 -7.94
C LYS A 67 6.66 14.49 -8.94
N GLY A 68 7.35 13.47 -9.45
CA GLY A 68 8.50 13.59 -10.35
C GLY A 68 9.90 13.42 -9.73
N GLY A 69 10.01 13.06 -8.45
CA GLY A 69 11.28 12.60 -7.86
C GLY A 69 11.82 11.30 -8.47
N MET A 70 13.12 11.04 -8.29
CA MET A 70 13.92 9.97 -8.89
C MET A 70 13.29 8.56 -8.81
N PHE A 71 12.53 8.27 -7.75
CA PHE A 71 11.87 6.98 -7.53
C PHE A 71 10.47 6.86 -8.12
N ASN A 72 9.90 7.92 -8.72
CA ASN A 72 8.53 7.82 -9.26
C ASN A 72 8.44 6.89 -10.46
N ASP A 73 9.48 6.86 -11.29
CA ASP A 73 9.51 5.97 -12.44
C ASP A 73 9.64 4.51 -11.98
N ASP A 74 10.46 4.25 -10.97
CA ASP A 74 10.57 2.92 -10.33
C ASP A 74 9.27 2.51 -9.65
N ILE A 75 8.65 3.39 -8.86
CA ILE A 75 7.35 3.10 -8.22
C ILE A 75 6.27 2.87 -9.27
N ARG A 76 6.26 3.64 -10.37
CA ARG A 76 5.33 3.44 -11.47
C ARG A 76 5.59 2.11 -12.18
N ALA A 77 6.85 1.76 -12.42
CA ALA A 77 7.22 0.48 -13.00
C ALA A 77 6.80 -0.69 -12.10
N MET A 78 7.00 -0.58 -10.78
CA MET A 78 6.54 -1.57 -9.80
C MET A 78 5.01 -1.70 -9.79
N ARG A 79 4.28 -0.59 -9.82
CA ARG A 79 2.80 -0.61 -9.92
C ARG A 79 2.34 -1.27 -11.21
N ASN A 80 2.90 -0.86 -12.35
CA ASN A 80 2.57 -1.44 -13.66
C ASN A 80 2.87 -2.95 -13.70
N ARG A 81 3.98 -3.37 -13.09
CA ARG A 81 4.34 -4.79 -13.00
C ARG A 81 3.34 -5.54 -12.11
N ALA A 82 3.01 -5.02 -10.93
CA ALA A 82 2.03 -5.63 -10.05
C ALA A 82 0.63 -5.73 -10.71
N ASP A 83 0.24 -4.71 -11.47
CA ASP A 83 -1.03 -4.72 -12.21
C ASP A 83 -1.03 -5.76 -13.33
N ARG A 84 0.09 -5.93 -14.05
CA ARG A 84 0.26 -7.01 -15.05
C ARG A 84 0.21 -8.38 -14.41
N GLU A 85 0.98 -8.61 -13.35
CA GLU A 85 1.00 -9.89 -12.64
C GLU A 85 -0.39 -10.25 -12.09
N ARG A 86 -1.14 -9.26 -11.57
CA ARG A 86 -2.53 -9.45 -11.16
C ARG A 86 -3.45 -9.78 -12.33
N ALA A 87 -3.30 -9.11 -13.47
CA ALA A 87 -4.09 -9.39 -14.66
C ALA A 87 -3.80 -10.79 -15.22
N ASP A 88 -2.52 -11.19 -15.26
CA ASP A 88 -2.11 -12.52 -15.72
C ASP A 88 -2.64 -13.62 -14.79
N ALA A 89 -2.61 -13.41 -13.48
CA ALA A 89 -3.21 -14.33 -12.51
C ALA A 89 -4.73 -14.48 -12.71
N LYS A 90 -5.44 -13.37 -12.91
CA LYS A 90 -6.89 -13.35 -13.20
C LYS A 90 -7.22 -14.06 -14.51
N ASN A 91 -6.43 -13.83 -15.56
CA ASN A 91 -6.59 -14.50 -16.85
C ASN A 91 -6.36 -16.01 -16.72
N ALA A 92 -5.35 -16.44 -15.97
CA ALA A 92 -5.10 -17.87 -15.72
C ALA A 92 -6.27 -18.55 -14.98
N ILE A 93 -6.96 -17.84 -14.09
CA ILE A 93 -8.17 -18.36 -13.42
C ILE A 93 -9.33 -18.48 -14.42
N LEU A 94 -9.53 -17.47 -15.26
CA LEU A 94 -10.56 -17.49 -16.31
C LEU A 94 -10.34 -18.61 -17.32
N GLU A 95 -9.08 -18.87 -17.73
CA GLU A 95 -8.73 -19.97 -18.64
C GLU A 95 -9.08 -21.35 -18.07
N LYS A 96 -8.98 -21.54 -16.74
CA LYS A 96 -9.43 -22.78 -16.08
C LYS A 96 -10.95 -22.96 -16.16
N HIS A 97 -11.71 -21.88 -16.35
CA HIS A 97 -13.17 -21.86 -16.37
C HIS A 97 -13.68 -21.86 -17.83
N SER A 98 -13.48 -22.97 -18.54
CA SER A 98 -13.84 -23.12 -19.96
C SER A 98 -15.29 -22.74 -20.27
N TRP A 99 -16.23 -23.02 -19.36
CA TRP A 99 -17.63 -22.66 -19.51
C TRP A 99 -17.87 -21.14 -19.65
N TYR A 100 -17.00 -20.30 -19.09
CA TYR A 100 -17.14 -18.84 -19.23
C TYR A 100 -16.87 -18.40 -20.67
N HIS A 101 -15.89 -19.01 -21.34
CA HIS A 101 -15.66 -18.78 -22.77
C HIS A 101 -16.86 -19.24 -23.61
N ASP A 102 -17.47 -20.37 -23.24
CA ASP A 102 -18.69 -20.86 -23.89
C ASP A 102 -19.87 -19.89 -23.69
N LEU A 103 -20.02 -19.31 -22.50
CA LEU A 103 -21.02 -18.27 -22.24
C LEU A 103 -20.82 -17.08 -23.18
N ILE A 104 -19.61 -16.54 -23.25
CA ILE A 104 -19.28 -15.38 -24.09
C ILE A 104 -19.55 -15.69 -25.56
N ASN A 105 -19.16 -16.88 -26.03
CA ASN A 105 -19.43 -17.33 -27.39
C ASN A 105 -20.93 -17.43 -27.68
N LYS A 106 -21.72 -17.99 -26.76
CA LYS A 106 -23.19 -18.11 -26.92
C LYS A 106 -23.87 -16.75 -26.95
N VAL A 107 -23.46 -15.82 -26.10
CA VAL A 107 -24.07 -14.48 -26.04
C VAL A 107 -23.71 -13.69 -27.31
N ASN A 108 -22.43 -13.71 -27.72
CA ASN A 108 -21.96 -13.02 -28.94
C ASN A 108 -22.55 -13.62 -30.23
N ALA A 109 -22.77 -14.94 -30.27
CA ALA A 109 -23.40 -15.58 -31.42
C ALA A 109 -24.86 -15.15 -31.59
N THR A 110 -25.55 -14.83 -30.49
CA THR A 110 -26.97 -14.48 -30.55
C THR A 110 -27.20 -12.98 -30.76
N ASN A 111 -26.37 -12.12 -30.16
CA ASN A 111 -26.54 -10.68 -30.20
C ASN A 111 -25.28 -10.01 -30.79
N LYS A 112 -25.40 -9.39 -31.98
CA LYS A 112 -24.34 -8.55 -32.56
C LYS A 112 -23.97 -7.35 -31.68
N HIS A 113 -24.91 -6.89 -30.86
CA HIS A 113 -24.71 -5.81 -29.90
C HIS A 113 -25.28 -6.20 -28.55
N LEU A 114 -24.40 -6.31 -27.55
CA LEU A 114 -24.78 -6.54 -26.16
C LEU A 114 -25.47 -5.30 -25.58
N SER A 115 -26.59 -5.50 -24.89
CA SER A 115 -27.21 -4.46 -24.07
C SER A 115 -26.27 -4.04 -22.94
N LYS A 116 -26.37 -2.78 -22.47
CA LYS A 116 -25.57 -2.29 -21.33
C LYS A 116 -25.74 -3.18 -20.10
N LEU A 117 -26.93 -3.72 -19.88
CA LEU A 117 -27.21 -4.61 -18.74
C LEU A 117 -26.57 -5.99 -18.91
N GLU A 118 -26.54 -6.53 -20.13
CA GLU A 118 -25.86 -7.79 -20.43
C GLU A 118 -24.35 -7.64 -20.19
N GLN A 119 -23.76 -6.53 -20.64
CA GLN A 119 -22.34 -6.24 -20.40
C GLN A 119 -22.03 -6.15 -18.90
N VAL A 120 -22.84 -5.42 -18.14
CA VAL A 120 -22.66 -5.30 -16.68
C VAL A 120 -22.80 -6.66 -15.99
N LEU A 121 -23.76 -7.49 -16.41
CA LEU A 121 -23.96 -8.82 -15.85
C LEU A 121 -22.77 -9.75 -16.15
N LEU A 122 -22.29 -9.76 -17.40
CA LEU A 122 -21.13 -10.55 -17.82
C LEU A 122 -19.85 -10.10 -17.10
N GLU A 123 -19.63 -8.79 -16.97
CA GLU A 123 -18.49 -8.26 -16.23
C GLU A 123 -18.56 -8.67 -14.75
N ARG A 124 -19.77 -8.66 -14.16
CA ARG A 124 -19.93 -9.11 -12.77
C ARG A 124 -19.66 -10.60 -12.60
N ILE A 125 -20.13 -11.43 -13.53
CA ILE A 125 -19.84 -12.87 -13.56
C ILE A 125 -18.34 -13.10 -13.67
N LYS A 126 -17.67 -12.35 -14.56
CA LYS A 126 -16.22 -12.38 -14.72
C LYS A 126 -15.51 -12.07 -13.40
N CYS A 127 -15.91 -11.01 -12.69
CA CYS A 127 -15.32 -10.67 -11.40
C CYS A 127 -15.48 -11.80 -10.37
N TYR A 128 -16.65 -12.45 -10.28
CA TYR A 128 -16.83 -13.56 -9.33
C TYR A 128 -15.93 -14.75 -9.65
N ILE A 129 -15.71 -15.04 -10.94
CA ILE A 129 -14.78 -16.10 -11.36
C ILE A 129 -13.34 -15.70 -11.05
N GLU A 130 -12.93 -14.48 -11.41
CA GLU A 130 -11.58 -13.95 -11.15
C GLU A 130 -11.22 -13.92 -9.66
N ASP A 131 -12.22 -13.69 -8.81
CA ASP A 131 -12.06 -13.65 -7.35
C ASP A 131 -12.29 -15.03 -6.69
N GLU A 132 -12.43 -16.10 -7.49
CA GLU A 132 -12.68 -17.50 -7.07
C GLU A 132 -13.88 -17.65 -6.12
N VAL A 133 -14.91 -16.82 -6.29
CA VAL A 133 -16.12 -16.85 -5.46
C VAL A 133 -17.07 -17.93 -5.96
N GLU A 134 -17.43 -18.86 -5.08
CA GLU A 134 -18.43 -19.88 -5.40
C GLU A 134 -19.81 -19.26 -5.64
N PHE A 135 -20.47 -19.67 -6.72
CA PHE A 135 -21.84 -19.25 -7.07
C PHE A 135 -22.88 -19.86 -6.11
N SER A 136 -22.95 -19.28 -4.92
CA SER A 136 -23.92 -19.58 -3.87
C SER A 136 -25.21 -18.75 -4.02
N GLN A 137 -26.23 -19.06 -3.24
CA GLN A 137 -27.50 -18.32 -3.21
C GLN A 137 -27.31 -16.81 -3.07
N SER A 138 -26.41 -16.38 -2.18
CA SER A 138 -26.14 -14.96 -1.94
C SER A 138 -25.55 -14.26 -3.17
N VAL A 139 -24.69 -14.95 -3.93
CA VAL A 139 -24.09 -14.43 -5.17
C VAL A 139 -25.18 -14.27 -6.23
N PHE A 140 -26.08 -15.24 -6.38
CA PHE A 140 -27.22 -15.12 -7.29
C PHE A 140 -28.16 -13.97 -6.91
N VAL A 141 -28.47 -13.78 -5.62
CA VAL A 141 -29.24 -12.61 -5.15
C VAL A 141 -28.54 -11.31 -5.56
N GLN A 142 -27.24 -11.20 -5.35
CA GLN A 142 -26.48 -10.01 -5.72
C GLN A 142 -26.48 -9.77 -7.24
N MET A 143 -26.32 -10.81 -8.05
CA MET A 143 -26.39 -10.72 -9.50
C MET A 143 -27.77 -10.24 -9.96
N MET A 144 -28.83 -10.83 -9.42
CA MET A 144 -30.21 -10.51 -9.80
C MET A 144 -30.63 -9.11 -9.35
N LYS A 145 -30.14 -8.63 -8.20
CA LYS A 145 -30.40 -7.25 -7.73
C LYS A 145 -29.84 -6.16 -8.66
N LEU A 146 -28.85 -6.47 -9.51
CA LEU A 146 -28.31 -5.52 -10.49
C LEU A 146 -29.27 -5.28 -11.66
N ILE A 147 -30.23 -6.19 -11.85
CA ILE A 147 -31.12 -6.20 -13.01
C ILE A 147 -32.45 -5.57 -12.58
N PRO A 148 -32.95 -4.54 -13.27
CA PRO A 148 -34.27 -4.00 -12.98
C PRO A 148 -35.36 -5.02 -13.32
N GLN A 149 -36.40 -5.13 -12.48
CA GLN A 149 -37.48 -6.13 -12.61
C GLN A 149 -38.15 -6.15 -13.99
N ARG A 150 -38.30 -4.98 -14.63
CA ARG A 150 -38.87 -4.85 -15.98
C ARG A 150 -38.09 -5.61 -17.06
N VAL A 151 -36.77 -5.76 -16.87
CA VAL A 151 -35.82 -6.35 -17.82
C VAL A 151 -35.49 -7.81 -17.45
N PHE A 152 -35.83 -8.22 -16.22
CA PHE A 152 -35.47 -9.54 -15.71
C PHE A 152 -36.01 -10.69 -16.57
N ASN A 153 -37.22 -10.55 -17.10
CA ASN A 153 -37.86 -11.56 -17.94
C ASN A 153 -37.41 -11.51 -19.42
N GLU A 154 -36.47 -10.64 -19.79
CA GLU A 154 -35.90 -10.65 -21.14
C GLU A 154 -35.12 -11.94 -21.39
N ASP A 155 -35.35 -12.55 -22.55
CA ASP A 155 -34.78 -13.85 -22.91
C ASP A 155 -33.24 -13.86 -22.87
N ALA A 156 -32.60 -12.77 -23.29
CA ALA A 156 -31.15 -12.69 -23.27
C ALA A 156 -30.56 -12.68 -21.85
N ILE A 157 -31.19 -11.96 -20.93
CA ILE A 157 -30.82 -11.95 -19.50
C ILE A 157 -31.08 -13.32 -18.87
N GLN A 158 -32.26 -13.90 -19.11
CA GLN A 158 -32.62 -15.23 -18.59
C GLN A 158 -31.67 -16.32 -19.10
N ARG A 159 -31.24 -16.24 -20.37
CA ARG A 159 -30.26 -17.17 -20.93
C ARG A 159 -28.91 -17.10 -20.20
N ILE A 160 -28.40 -15.91 -19.91
CA ILE A 160 -27.16 -15.74 -19.15
C ILE A 160 -27.31 -16.34 -17.75
N ILE A 161 -28.39 -16.00 -17.03
CA ILE A 161 -28.62 -16.49 -15.65
C ILE A 161 -28.77 -18.01 -15.62
N ARG A 162 -29.54 -18.60 -16.54
CA ARG A 162 -29.72 -20.06 -16.62
C ARG A 162 -28.42 -20.78 -16.96
N PHE A 163 -27.60 -20.20 -17.84
CA PHE A 163 -26.30 -20.76 -18.17
C PHE A 163 -25.38 -20.81 -16.94
N VAL A 164 -25.33 -19.72 -16.17
CA VAL A 164 -24.57 -19.68 -14.90
C VAL A 164 -25.13 -20.71 -13.91
N LYS A 165 -26.47 -20.81 -13.77
CA LYS A 165 -27.12 -21.83 -12.91
C LYS A 165 -26.66 -23.24 -13.28
N GLN A 166 -26.64 -23.59 -14.57
CA GLN A 166 -26.25 -24.92 -15.05
C GLN A 166 -24.82 -25.33 -14.66
N HIS A 167 -23.91 -24.36 -14.58
CA HIS A 167 -22.51 -24.59 -14.20
C HIS A 167 -22.22 -24.35 -12.71
N SER A 168 -23.22 -23.90 -11.95
CA SER A 168 -23.15 -23.73 -10.50
C SER A 168 -23.69 -24.95 -9.77
N LYS A 169 -23.28 -25.15 -8.51
CA LYS A 169 -23.77 -26.24 -7.65
C LYS A 169 -25.03 -25.85 -6.86
N ILE A 170 -25.71 -24.77 -7.22
CA ILE A 170 -26.89 -24.29 -6.49
C ILE A 170 -28.08 -25.22 -6.71
N SER A 171 -28.85 -25.49 -5.66
CA SER A 171 -30.10 -26.24 -5.80
C SER A 171 -31.17 -25.39 -6.50
N GLU A 172 -32.16 -26.04 -7.09
CA GLU A 172 -33.28 -25.33 -7.70
C GLU A 172 -34.08 -24.51 -6.66
N ARG A 173 -34.22 -25.05 -5.45
CA ARG A 173 -34.88 -24.36 -4.35
C ARG A 173 -34.15 -23.07 -3.99
N ASP A 174 -32.84 -23.13 -3.79
CA ASP A 174 -32.06 -21.95 -3.38
C ASP A 174 -32.02 -20.90 -4.51
N PHE A 175 -32.04 -21.35 -5.76
CA PHE A 175 -32.12 -20.47 -6.92
C PHE A 175 -33.46 -19.73 -6.99
N LEU A 176 -34.59 -20.41 -6.75
CA LEU A 176 -35.91 -19.77 -6.73
C LEU A 176 -36.03 -18.80 -5.54
N GLU A 177 -35.54 -19.19 -4.36
CA GLU A 177 -35.49 -18.29 -3.20
C GLU A 177 -34.60 -17.06 -3.47
N ALA A 178 -33.50 -17.22 -4.21
CA ALA A 178 -32.66 -16.08 -4.61
C ALA A 178 -33.39 -15.08 -5.52
N ILE A 179 -34.28 -15.56 -6.39
CA ILE A 179 -35.11 -14.72 -7.27
C ILE A 179 -36.12 -13.92 -6.44
N GLU A 180 -36.78 -14.59 -5.49
CA GLU A 180 -37.73 -13.97 -4.58
C GLU A 180 -37.04 -12.91 -3.71
N LEU A 181 -35.88 -13.22 -3.13
CA LEU A 181 -35.06 -12.30 -2.33
C LEU A 181 -34.50 -11.11 -3.14
N ALA A 182 -34.42 -11.26 -4.46
CA ALA A 182 -34.05 -10.18 -5.38
C ALA A 182 -35.26 -9.35 -5.86
N ASN A 183 -36.47 -9.63 -5.33
CA ASN A 183 -37.74 -8.98 -5.69
C ASN A 183 -38.11 -9.13 -7.18
N HIS A 184 -37.76 -10.26 -7.79
CA HIS A 184 -38.14 -10.56 -9.16
C HIS A 184 -39.34 -11.50 -9.21
N GLU A 185 -40.32 -11.18 -10.04
CA GLU A 185 -41.43 -12.08 -10.33
C GLU A 185 -41.10 -12.92 -11.57
N MET A 186 -40.95 -14.22 -11.38
CA MET A 186 -40.91 -15.18 -12.47
C MET A 186 -42.30 -15.26 -13.11
N LYS A 187 -42.47 -14.68 -14.31
CA LYS A 187 -43.63 -15.02 -15.14
C LYS A 187 -43.43 -16.43 -15.65
N MET A 188 -44.04 -17.42 -15.00
CA MET A 188 -44.09 -18.77 -15.52
C MET A 188 -44.87 -18.76 -16.84
N SER A 189 -44.15 -18.64 -17.96
CA SER A 189 -44.71 -18.92 -19.27
C SER A 189 -45.09 -20.40 -19.33
N ALA A 190 -46.35 -20.69 -19.66
CA ALA A 190 -46.95 -22.02 -19.71
C ALA A 190 -46.22 -23.04 -20.64
N THR A 191 -45.18 -22.61 -21.33
CA THR A 191 -44.33 -23.46 -22.18
C THR A 191 -43.36 -24.34 -21.40
N ALA A 192 -43.00 -24.00 -20.16
CA ALA A 192 -42.07 -24.80 -19.33
C ALA A 192 -42.72 -26.02 -18.65
N LEU A 193 -44.06 -26.10 -18.63
CA LEU A 193 -44.81 -27.21 -18.02
C LEU A 193 -45.04 -28.40 -18.97
N ARG A 194 -44.51 -28.37 -20.21
CA ARG A 194 -44.70 -29.44 -21.20
C ARG A 194 -43.46 -30.30 -21.47
N SER A 195 -42.39 -30.12 -20.70
CA SER A 195 -41.13 -30.85 -20.90
C SER A 195 -40.72 -31.71 -19.68
N ILE A 196 -41.67 -32.04 -18.81
CA ILE A 196 -41.53 -33.11 -17.82
C ILE A 196 -42.24 -34.35 -18.38
#